data_AF-A0A1G6PR84-F1
#
_entry.id   AF-A0A1G6PR84-F1
#
_cell.length_a   1.000
_cell.length_b   1.000
_cell.length_c   1.000
_cell.angle_alpha   90.00
_cell.angle_beta   90.00
_cell.angle_gamma   90.00
#
_symmetry.space_group_name_H-M   'P 1'
#
loop_
_entity.id
_entity.type
_entity.pdbx_description
1 polymer ?
#
loop_
_entity_poly.entity_id
_entity_poly.type
_entity_poly.pdbx_seq_one_letter_code
_entity_poly.pdbx_strand_id
1 'polypeptide(L)'
;MRIILNSFSVVIIILIFILIIKTTALAHIPLDTSDSATKAEPIFVEDHQISWAAYNQLDNADNVDYSSFKAEQDQGKYTLAIGRREVWTFSDLIKMPKIWWDTRIFVEKENSTYIISALFIAVSSFILYKFIF
;
A
#
# COMPACT_ATOMS: atom_id res chain seq x y z
N MET A 1 11.76 -25.88 -29.86
CA MET A 1 11.49 -26.35 -28.49
C MET A 1 10.00 -26.18 -28.23
N ARG A 2 9.23 -27.27 -28.13
CA ARG A 2 7.77 -27.23 -28.03
C ARG A 2 7.41 -27.22 -26.54
N ILE A 3 6.99 -26.07 -26.01
CA ILE A 3 6.52 -25.97 -24.62
C ILE A 3 5.15 -26.66 -24.58
N ILE A 4 5.09 -27.86 -24.02
CA ILE A 4 3.81 -28.56 -23.80
C ILE A 4 3.25 -28.01 -22.51
N LEU A 5 2.34 -27.04 -22.62
CA LEU A 5 1.66 -26.47 -21.47
C LEU A 5 0.65 -27.49 -20.97
N ASN A 6 0.93 -28.12 -19.82
CA ASN A 6 0.04 -29.11 -19.24
C ASN A 6 -1.21 -28.41 -18.66
N SER A 7 -2.37 -29.07 -18.66
CA SER A 7 -3.63 -28.50 -18.15
C SER A 7 -3.51 -27.99 -16.71
N PHE A 8 -2.69 -28.65 -15.90
CA PHE A 8 -2.34 -28.22 -14.55
C PHE A 8 -1.57 -26.88 -14.51
N SER A 9 -0.62 -26.68 -15.42
CA SER A 9 0.16 -25.43 -15.53
C SER A 9 -0.72 -24.26 -15.96
N VAL A 10 -1.73 -24.51 -16.82
CA VAL A 10 -2.71 -23.50 -17.23
C VAL A 10 -3.56 -23.03 -16.04
N VAL A 11 -4.04 -23.97 -15.21
CA VAL A 11 -4.82 -23.65 -14.00
C VAL A 11 -4.02 -22.78 -13.03
N ILE A 12 -2.73 -23.08 -12.83
CA ILE A 12 -1.85 -22.29 -11.97
C ILE A 12 -1.67 -20.87 -12.51
N ILE A 13 -1.42 -20.73 -13.81
CA ILE A 13 -1.25 -19.41 -14.44
C ILE A 13 -2.53 -18.59 -14.28
N ILE A 14 -3.70 -19.19 -14.49
CA ILE A 14 -5.00 -18.53 -14.30
C ILE A 14 -5.20 -18.11 -12.84
N LEU A 15 -4.87 -18.97 -11.87
CA LEU A 15 -4.94 -18.65 -10.44
C LEU A 15 -4.01 -17.48 -10.07
N ILE A 16 -2.76 -17.50 -10.53
CA ILE A 16 -1.81 -16.39 -10.33
C ILE A 16 -2.38 -15.10 -10.93
N PHE A 17 -2.96 -15.17 -12.14
CA PHE A 17 -3.55 -14.03 -12.80
C PHE A 17 -4.75 -13.46 -12.01
N ILE A 18 -5.64 -14.31 -11.49
CA ILE A 18 -6.77 -13.91 -10.63
C ILE A 18 -6.29 -13.22 -9.34
N LEU A 19 -5.16 -13.67 -8.78
CA LEU A 19 -4.58 -13.09 -7.57
C LEU A 19 -3.93 -11.72 -7.80
N ILE A 20 -3.48 -11.42 -9.03
CA ILE A 20 -2.94 -10.11 -9.41
C ILE A 20 -4.07 -9.09 -9.64
N ILE A 21 -5.28 -9.52 -9.99
CA ILE A 21 -6.40 -8.63 -10.40
C ILE A 21 -6.99 -7.80 -9.24
N LYS A 22 -6.66 -8.08 -7.98
CA LYS A 22 -7.17 -7.28 -6.85
C LYS A 22 -6.09 -6.48 -6.14
N THR A 23 -6.01 -5.19 -6.47
CA THR A 23 -5.93 -4.10 -5.47
C THR A 23 -6.39 -2.77 -6.09
N THR A 24 -7.50 -2.22 -5.59
CA THR A 24 -7.68 -0.75 -5.64
C THR A 24 -6.85 -0.17 -4.51
N ALA A 25 -5.61 0.23 -4.81
CA ALA A 25 -4.86 1.07 -3.89
C ALA A 25 -5.44 2.49 -4.00
N LEU A 26 -6.26 2.88 -3.01
CA LEU A 26 -6.68 4.27 -2.87
C LEU A 26 -5.48 5.04 -2.31
N ALA A 27 -4.65 5.55 -3.21
CA ALA A 27 -3.58 6.47 -2.85
C ALA A 27 -4.19 7.80 -2.39
N HIS A 28 -3.57 8.44 -1.41
CA HIS A 28 -3.90 9.80 -1.01
C HIS A 28 -3.59 10.78 -2.14
N ILE A 29 -4.32 11.89 -2.22
CA ILE A 29 -3.98 12.97 -3.16
C ILE A 29 -2.84 13.80 -2.55
N PRO A 30 -1.72 14.00 -3.27
CA PRO A 30 -0.63 14.81 -2.75
C PRO A 30 -1.04 16.29 -2.70
N LEU A 31 -0.71 16.96 -1.60
CA LEU A 31 -0.73 18.42 -1.53
C LEU A 31 0.51 18.99 -2.20
N ASP A 32 0.35 20.11 -2.88
CA ASP A 32 1.50 20.88 -3.33
C ASP A 32 2.14 21.58 -2.12
N THR A 33 3.39 21.21 -1.85
CA THR A 33 4.20 21.72 -0.75
C THR A 33 5.53 22.26 -1.27
N SER A 34 5.59 22.67 -2.55
CA SER A 34 6.82 23.23 -3.13
C SER A 34 7.22 24.55 -2.49
N ASP A 35 6.22 25.35 -2.08
CA ASP A 35 6.39 26.65 -1.47
C ASP A 35 6.16 26.61 0.05
N SER A 36 6.87 27.46 0.79
CA SER A 36 6.68 27.57 2.24
C SER A 36 5.34 28.20 2.57
N ALA A 37 4.50 27.45 3.29
CA ALA A 37 3.16 27.90 3.61
C ALA A 37 3.19 28.75 4.89
N THR A 38 2.58 29.94 4.84
CA THR A 38 2.51 30.82 6.01
C THR A 38 1.12 30.81 6.62
N LYS A 39 0.98 31.32 7.85
CA LYS A 39 -0.34 31.48 8.46
C LYS A 39 -1.26 32.42 7.66
N ALA A 40 -0.69 33.41 6.96
CA ALA A 40 -1.44 34.35 6.12
C ALA A 40 -1.85 33.73 4.79
N GLU A 41 -1.01 32.84 4.27
CA GLU A 41 -1.19 32.14 3.00
C GLU A 41 -0.96 30.63 3.21
N PRO A 42 -1.95 29.93 3.80
CA PRO A 42 -1.86 28.49 4.03
C PRO A 42 -2.15 27.70 2.76
N ILE A 43 -1.61 26.48 2.66
CA ILE A 43 -1.99 25.53 1.61
C ILE A 43 -3.46 25.14 1.80
N PHE A 44 -4.29 25.45 0.81
CA PHE A 44 -5.72 25.14 0.88
C PHE A 44 -6.00 23.71 0.40
N VAL A 45 -6.69 22.94 1.23
CA VAL A 45 -7.16 21.59 0.90
C VAL A 45 -8.56 21.71 0.32
N GLU A 46 -8.69 21.45 -0.99
CA GLU A 46 -9.92 21.73 -1.75
C GLU A 46 -11.11 20.86 -1.32
N ASP A 47 -10.91 19.54 -1.22
CA ASP A 47 -11.94 18.58 -0.80
C ASP A 47 -11.51 17.88 0.48
N HIS A 48 -11.95 18.40 1.63
CA HIS A 48 -11.63 17.84 2.93
C HIS A 48 -12.32 16.49 3.23
N GLN A 49 -13.22 16.00 2.35
CA GLN A 49 -13.92 14.72 2.55
C GLN A 49 -13.10 13.53 2.07
N ILE A 50 -12.05 13.77 1.29
CA ILE A 50 -11.06 12.77 0.89
C ILE A 50 -9.74 12.98 1.64
N SER A 51 -8.88 11.96 1.61
CA SER A 51 -7.60 12.02 2.32
C SER A 51 -6.50 12.60 1.44
N TRP A 52 -5.80 13.58 2.02
CA TRP A 52 -4.67 14.28 1.40
C TRP A 52 -3.37 13.97 2.14
N ALA A 53 -2.24 14.08 1.43
CA ALA A 53 -0.92 13.85 2.00
C ALA A 53 0.07 14.96 1.59
N ALA A 54 0.70 15.60 2.58
CA ALA A 54 1.80 16.53 2.35
C ALA A 54 3.14 15.76 2.43
N TYR A 55 3.95 15.84 1.37
CA TYR A 55 5.27 15.18 1.30
C TYR A 55 6.39 16.22 1.36
N ASN A 56 6.62 16.78 2.55
CA ASN A 56 7.69 17.74 2.80
C ASN A 56 8.47 17.41 4.08
N GLN A 57 9.63 18.04 4.24
CA GLN A 57 10.42 18.03 5.47
C GLN A 57 10.62 19.45 5.97
N LEU A 58 10.37 19.66 7.26
CA LEU A 58 10.73 20.90 7.95
C LEU A 58 12.16 20.74 8.47
N ASP A 59 13.10 21.51 7.91
CA ASP A 59 14.53 21.33 8.17
C ASP A 59 14.98 21.89 9.52
N ASN A 60 14.28 22.91 10.04
CA ASN A 60 14.57 23.53 11.34
C ASN A 60 13.36 23.43 12.29
N ALA A 61 13.63 23.45 13.59
CA ALA A 61 12.59 23.39 14.62
C ALA A 61 11.59 24.57 14.55
N ASP A 62 12.00 25.69 13.96
CA ASP A 62 11.16 26.89 13.82
C ASP A 62 10.41 26.94 12.48
N ASN A 63 10.70 26.02 11.55
CA ASN A 63 9.97 25.93 10.28
C ASN A 63 8.59 25.31 10.53
N VAL A 64 7.55 25.95 10.02
CA VAL A 64 6.17 25.47 10.12
C VAL A 64 5.48 25.74 8.80
N ASP A 65 4.82 24.72 8.25
CA ASP A 65 3.88 24.87 7.15
C ASP A 65 2.44 24.85 7.68
N TYR A 66 1.59 25.70 7.10
CA TYR A 66 0.18 25.82 7.45
C TYR A 66 -0.70 25.25 6.34
N SER A 67 -1.62 24.37 6.71
CA SER A 67 -2.69 23.89 5.82
C SER A 67 -4.04 24.30 6.37
N SER A 68 -4.98 24.62 5.47
CA SER A 68 -6.33 25.02 5.84
C SER A 68 -7.35 24.34 4.96
N PHE A 69 -8.56 24.16 5.48
CA PHE A 69 -9.71 23.66 4.74
C PHE A 69 -10.97 24.32 5.30
N LYS A 70 -12.05 24.30 4.51
CA LYS A 70 -13.37 24.75 4.96
C LYS A 70 -14.22 23.53 5.25
N ALA A 71 -14.89 23.51 6.40
CA ALA A 71 -15.86 22.49 6.76
C ALA A 71 -17.07 23.17 7.40
N GLU A 72 -18.26 22.63 7.13
CA GLU A 72 -19.48 23.04 7.82
C GLU A 72 -19.58 22.33 9.17
N GLN A 73 -20.39 22.90 10.08
CA GLN A 73 -20.70 22.26 11.35
C GLN A 73 -21.33 20.88 11.09
N ASP A 74 -20.89 19.85 11.81
CA ASP A 74 -21.32 18.44 11.71
C ASP A 74 -20.83 17.60 10.51
N GLN A 75 -19.82 18.05 9.74
CA GLN A 75 -19.27 17.28 8.60
C GLN A 75 -18.32 16.11 8.97
N GLY A 76 -18.34 15.64 10.23
CA GLY A 76 -17.65 14.42 10.65
C GLY A 76 -16.40 14.64 11.51
N LYS A 77 -15.51 13.64 11.55
CA LYS A 77 -14.27 13.63 12.36
C LYS A 77 -13.05 13.74 11.44
N TYR A 78 -12.21 14.73 11.69
CA TYR A 78 -10.94 14.92 10.99
C TYR A 78 -9.78 14.35 11.82
N THR A 79 -8.81 13.73 11.14
CA THR A 79 -7.59 13.21 11.79
C THR A 79 -6.38 13.76 11.05
N LEU A 80 -5.44 14.31 11.81
CA LEU A 80 -4.12 14.72 11.31
C LEU A 80 -3.09 13.71 11.79
N ALA A 81 -2.36 13.11 10.85
CA ALA A 81 -1.21 12.26 11.14
C ALA A 81 0.04 12.97 10.63
N ILE A 82 1.01 13.19 11.51
CA ILE A 82 2.33 13.74 11.18
C ILE A 82 3.40 12.74 11.57
N GLY A 83 4.43 12.61 10.73
CA GLY A 83 5.51 11.66 10.91
C GLY A 83 6.86 12.31 10.66
N ARG A 84 7.92 11.60 11.06
CA ARG A 84 9.28 11.95 10.63
C ARG A 84 9.49 11.44 9.21
N ARG A 85 10.35 12.11 8.45
CA ARG A 85 10.80 11.62 7.15
C ARG A 85 11.33 10.20 7.29
N GLU A 86 10.77 9.29 6.50
CA GLU A 86 11.29 7.93 6.40
C GLU A 86 12.61 7.94 5.63
N VAL A 87 13.66 7.45 6.27
CA VAL A 87 14.95 7.19 5.64
C VAL A 87 15.00 5.71 5.33
N TRP A 88 14.77 5.37 4.07
CA TRP A 88 14.79 3.99 3.61
C TRP A 88 16.20 3.44 3.63
N THR A 89 16.37 2.31 4.31
CA THR A 89 17.62 1.56 4.33
C THR A 89 17.44 0.19 3.68
N PHE A 90 18.55 -0.48 3.36
CA PHE A 90 18.50 -1.85 2.84
C PHE A 90 17.83 -2.84 3.81
N SER A 91 17.90 -2.59 5.12
CA SER A 91 17.19 -3.40 6.12
C SER A 91 15.68 -3.35 5.93
N ASP A 92 15.15 -2.21 5.49
CA ASP A 92 13.71 -2.02 5.29
C ASP A 92 13.21 -2.78 4.06
N LEU A 93 14.04 -2.86 3.01
CA LEU A 93 13.78 -3.72 1.85
C LEU A 93 13.71 -5.20 2.22
N ILE A 94 14.57 -5.67 3.14
CA ILE A 94 14.52 -7.05 3.63
C ILE A 94 13.27 -7.30 4.49
N LYS A 95 12.78 -6.28 5.20
CA LYS A 95 11.57 -6.37 6.04
C LYS A 95 10.27 -6.25 5.24
N MET A 96 10.31 -5.62 4.05
CA MET A 96 9.13 -5.41 3.20
C MET A 96 8.25 -6.65 3.00
N PRO A 97 8.79 -7.86 2.72
CA PRO A 97 7.95 -9.05 2.60
C PRO A 97 7.11 -9.34 3.84
N LYS A 98 7.68 -9.16 5.04
CA LYS A 98 6.95 -9.35 6.31
C LYS A 98 5.91 -8.24 6.52
N ILE A 99 6.30 -6.99 6.30
CA ILE A 99 5.39 -5.83 6.46
C ILE A 99 4.19 -5.96 5.52
N TRP A 100 4.44 -6.33 4.26
CA TRP A 100 3.40 -6.61 3.28
C TRP A 100 2.47 -7.72 3.75
N TRP A 101 3.03 -8.82 4.26
CA TRP A 101 2.26 -9.94 4.78
C TRP A 101 1.37 -9.54 5.96
N ASP A 102 1.94 -8.86 6.96
CA ASP A 102 1.21 -8.38 8.14
C ASP A 102 0.08 -7.41 7.74
N THR A 103 0.38 -6.46 6.84
CA THR A 103 -0.60 -5.47 6.35
C THR A 103 -1.72 -6.15 5.58
N ARG A 104 -1.40 -7.11 4.72
CA ARG A 104 -2.40 -7.85 3.95
C ARG A 104 -3.35 -8.63 4.86
N ILE A 105 -2.81 -9.36 5.84
CA ILE A 105 -3.62 -10.12 6.82
C ILE A 105 -4.52 -9.17 7.63
N PHE A 106 -3.98 -8.02 8.04
CA PHE A 106 -4.74 -7.02 8.78
C PHE A 106 -5.88 -6.38 7.97
N VAL A 107 -5.64 -6.07 6.69
CA VAL A 107 -6.61 -5.42 5.80
C VAL A 107 -7.68 -6.40 5.33
N GLU A 108 -7.28 -7.60 4.88
CA GLU A 108 -8.25 -8.57 4.36
C GLU A 108 -9.16 -9.11 5.46
N LYS A 109 -8.71 -9.23 6.72
CA LYS A 109 -9.47 -9.80 7.87
C LYS A 109 -10.17 -11.14 7.59
N GLU A 110 -9.78 -11.83 6.53
CA GLU A 110 -10.44 -13.02 5.98
C GLU A 110 -9.42 -14.15 5.80
N ASN A 111 -9.90 -15.40 5.80
CA ASN A 111 -9.07 -16.61 5.64
C ASN A 111 -8.39 -16.72 4.25
N SER A 112 -8.65 -15.78 3.34
CA SER A 112 -8.23 -15.80 1.94
C SER A 112 -6.72 -15.93 1.78
N THR A 113 -5.94 -15.08 2.47
CA THR A 113 -4.46 -15.10 2.37
C THR A 113 -3.87 -16.46 2.81
N TYR A 114 -4.40 -17.10 3.85
CA TYR A 114 -3.93 -18.43 4.29
C TYR A 114 -4.26 -19.53 3.28
N ILE A 115 -5.44 -19.49 2.66
CA ILE A 115 -5.87 -20.45 1.64
C ILE A 115 -4.97 -20.33 0.40
N ILE A 116 -4.63 -19.11 0.00
CA ILE A 116 -3.73 -18.86 -1.15
C ILE A 116 -2.34 -19.44 -0.87
N SER A 117 -1.78 -19.21 0.31
CA SER A 117 -0.48 -19.78 0.67
C SER A 117 -0.50 -21.30 0.78
N ALA A 118 -1.55 -21.88 1.37
CA ALA A 118 -1.70 -23.33 1.44
C ALA A 118 -1.77 -23.96 0.04
N LEU A 119 -2.52 -23.35 -0.88
CA LEU A 119 -2.61 -23.79 -2.26
C LEU A 119 -1.26 -23.70 -2.98
N PHE A 120 -0.53 -22.60 -2.81
CA PHE A 120 0.79 -22.42 -3.40
C PHE A 120 1.80 -23.48 -2.91
N ILE A 121 1.79 -23.79 -1.61
CA ILE A 121 2.64 -24.83 -1.02
C ILE A 121 2.26 -26.21 -1.57
N ALA A 122 0.96 -26.53 -1.61
CA ALA A 122 0.46 -27.81 -2.10
C ALA A 122 0.84 -28.03 -3.58
N VAL A 123 0.66 -27.01 -4.42
CA VAL A 123 1.04 -27.04 -5.83
C VAL A 123 2.55 -27.20 -6.01
N SER A 124 3.35 -26.43 -5.27
CA SER A 124 4.82 -26.50 -5.36
C SER A 124 5.32 -27.89 -4.95
N SER A 125 4.76 -28.44 -3.88
CA SER A 125 5.07 -29.79 -3.39
C SER A 125 4.70 -30.87 -4.43
N PHE A 126 3.54 -30.72 -5.09
CA PHE A 126 3.11 -31.65 -6.13
C PHE A 126 4.02 -31.62 -7.37
N ILE A 127 4.45 -30.44 -7.80
CA ILE A 127 5.39 -30.29 -8.92
C ILE A 127 6.74 -30.92 -8.58
N LEU A 128 7.27 -30.66 -7.38
CA LEU A 128 8.51 -31.28 -6.90
C LEU A 128 8.40 -32.81 -6.87
N TYR A 129 7.30 -33.34 -6.33
CA TYR A 129 7.04 -34.77 -6.29
C TYR A 129 7.11 -35.39 -7.70
N LYS A 130 6.40 -34.81 -8.67
CA LYS A 130 6.36 -35.29 -10.06
C LYS A 130 7.71 -35.13 -10.80
N PHE A 131 8.56 -34.23 -10.34
CA PHE A 131 9.90 -34.07 -10.93
C PHE A 131 10.88 -35.11 -10.39
N ILE A 132 10.71 -35.53 -9.14
CA ILE A 132 11.60 -36.48 -8.45
C ILE A 132 11.19 -37.93 -8.73
N PHE A 133 9.88 -38.21 -8.83
CA PHE A 133 9.29 -39.54 -9.02
C PHE A 133 8.47 -39.60 -10.31
#